data_AF-A0A962EEP3-F1
#
_entry.id   AF-A0A962EEP3-F1
#
_cell.length_a   1.000
_cell.length_b   1.000
_cell.length_c   1.000
_cell.angle_alpha   90.00
_cell.angle_beta   90.00
_cell.angle_gamma   90.00
#
_symmetry.space_group_name_H-M   'P 1'
#
loop_
_entity.id
_entity.type
_entity.pdbx_description
1 polymer ?
#
loop_
_entity_poly.entity_id
_entity_poly.type
_entity_poly.pdbx_seq_one_letter_code
_entity_poly.pdbx_strand_id
1 'polypeptide(L)'
;DQALVVSRQGVEIGRSDLRIPAGVHFGLHAFVMLEGFDDKPHPLLAGRQAHRWQSLALPDHDPPGHQDFDIQAVQGLGLSPSFVALLDAALMPGTTVVVTDEALGAGKAEVPALLRTDEAANPDPLPSP
;
A
#
# COMPACT_ATOMS: atom_id res chain seq x y z
N ASP A 1 -2.07 2.68 13.02
CA ASP A 1 -2.34 4.13 12.82
C ASP A 1 -3.25 4.27 11.60
N GLN A 2 -4.01 5.36 11.47
CA GLN A 2 -4.89 5.56 10.30
C GLN A 2 -4.28 6.63 9.40
N ALA A 3 -3.37 6.21 8.52
CA ALA A 3 -2.61 7.12 7.67
C ALA A 3 -2.52 6.59 6.24
N LEU A 4 -2.45 7.52 5.30
CA LEU A 4 -2.12 7.25 3.90
C LEU A 4 -0.75 7.87 3.63
N VAL A 5 0.20 7.05 3.18
CA VAL A 5 1.55 7.47 2.83
C VAL A 5 1.77 7.25 1.34
N VAL A 6 2.30 8.27 0.68
CA VAL A 6 2.64 8.23 -0.75
C VAL A 6 4.15 8.30 -0.85
N SER A 7 4.75 7.30 -1.51
CA SER A 7 6.19 7.27 -1.74
C SER A 7 6.50 7.16 -3.23
N ARG A 8 7.65 7.69 -3.62
CA ARG A 8 8.20 7.56 -4.97
C ARG A 8 9.67 7.22 -4.86
N GLN A 9 10.06 6.08 -5.41
CA GLN A 9 11.45 5.58 -5.34
C GLN A 9 11.96 5.50 -3.89
N GLY A 10 11.08 5.07 -2.96
CA GLY A 10 11.41 4.95 -1.54
C GLY A 10 11.40 6.27 -0.75
N VAL A 11 11.17 7.41 -1.40
CA VAL A 11 11.07 8.72 -0.73
C VAL A 11 9.60 9.03 -0.45
N GLU A 12 9.24 9.34 0.80
CA GLU A 12 7.90 9.84 1.15
C GLU A 12 7.70 11.22 0.52
N ILE A 13 6.68 11.34 -0.35
CA ILE A 13 6.31 12.57 -1.06
C ILE A 13 4.98 13.15 -0.59
N GLY A 14 4.26 12.43 0.29
CA GLY A 14 3.02 12.90 0.87
C GLY A 14 2.53 11.98 1.97
N ARG A 15 1.85 12.57 2.95
CA ARG A 15 1.16 11.87 4.03
C ARG A 15 -0.13 12.61 4.35
N SER A 16 -1.18 11.84 4.60
CA SER A 16 -2.45 12.36 5.12
C SER A 16 -2.94 11.46 6.23
N ASP A 17 -3.60 12.07 7.21
CA ASP A 17 -4.47 11.31 8.09
C ASP A 17 -5.59 10.69 7.25
N LEU A 18 -5.94 9.47 7.59
CA LEU A 18 -7.03 8.70 7.02
C LEU A 18 -8.03 8.45 8.14
N ARG A 19 -9.33 8.59 7.90
CA ARG A 19 -10.35 8.14 8.87
C ARG A 19 -10.99 6.86 8.36
N ILE A 20 -10.88 5.80 9.15
CA ILE A 20 -11.55 4.51 8.91
C ILE A 20 -12.74 4.39 9.88
N PRO A 21 -13.91 3.89 9.45
CA PRO A 21 -15.04 3.65 10.36
C PRO A 21 -14.65 2.75 11.54
N ALA A 22 -15.24 2.99 12.71
CA ALA A 22 -14.90 2.24 13.91
C ALA A 22 -15.24 0.75 13.79
N GLY A 23 -14.30 -0.11 14.21
CA GLY A 23 -14.46 -1.57 14.18
C GLY A 23 -14.27 -2.21 12.79
N VAL A 24 -13.90 -1.42 11.78
CA VAL A 24 -13.55 -1.92 10.45
C VAL A 24 -12.06 -2.23 10.38
N HIS A 25 -11.76 -3.43 9.90
CA HIS A 25 -10.43 -3.92 9.59
C HIS A 25 -10.49 -4.52 8.19
N PHE A 26 -9.55 -4.15 7.33
CA PHE A 26 -9.59 -4.57 5.93
C PHE A 26 -8.67 -5.76 5.64
N GLY A 27 -7.68 -6.03 6.47
CA GLY A 27 -6.66 -7.02 6.20
C GLY A 27 -5.60 -6.47 5.25
N LEU A 28 -4.98 -7.36 4.48
CA LEU A 28 -3.84 -7.03 3.62
C LEU A 28 -4.26 -7.09 2.15
N HIS A 29 -4.38 -5.95 1.47
CA HIS A 29 -4.70 -5.91 0.03
C HIS A 29 -3.60 -5.21 -0.74
N ALA A 30 -3.38 -5.62 -2.00
CA ALA A 30 -2.54 -4.86 -2.91
C ALA A 30 -3.20 -4.72 -4.28
N PHE A 31 -3.05 -3.52 -4.84
CA PHE A 31 -3.58 -3.18 -6.15
C PHE A 31 -2.51 -2.51 -6.99
N VAL A 32 -2.48 -2.80 -8.28
CA VAL A 32 -1.65 -2.08 -9.24
C VAL A 32 -2.52 -1.32 -10.23
N MET A 33 -2.16 -0.06 -10.48
CA MET A 33 -2.82 0.78 -11.48
C MET A 33 -2.42 0.33 -12.88
N LEU A 34 -3.40 0.07 -13.74
CA LEU A 34 -3.21 -0.28 -15.14
C LEU A 34 -3.30 0.96 -16.03
N GLU A 35 -2.96 0.80 -17.31
CA GLU A 35 -3.20 1.83 -18.31
C GLU A 35 -4.70 2.03 -18.60
N GLY A 36 -5.07 3.30 -18.76
CA GLY A 36 -6.42 3.72 -19.12
C GLY A 36 -7.37 3.89 -17.94
N PHE A 37 -8.62 4.18 -18.28
CA PHE A 37 -9.70 4.45 -17.33
C PHE A 37 -10.76 3.35 -17.40
N ASP A 38 -11.48 3.14 -16.30
CA ASP A 38 -12.69 2.35 -16.24
C ASP A 38 -13.88 3.19 -16.76
N ASP A 39 -14.97 2.52 -17.13
CA ASP A 39 -16.23 3.15 -17.55
C ASP A 39 -17.02 3.74 -16.36
N LYS A 40 -16.47 3.59 -15.15
CA LYS A 40 -17.05 4.05 -13.88
C LYS A 40 -16.51 5.43 -13.49
N PRO A 41 -17.33 6.24 -12.78
CA PRO A 41 -16.85 7.49 -12.21
C PRO A 41 -15.81 7.24 -11.12
N HIS A 42 -14.89 8.18 -10.94
CA HIS A 42 -13.91 8.16 -9.87
C HIS A 42 -14.63 8.17 -8.50
N PRO A 43 -14.32 7.25 -7.57
CA PRO A 43 -15.08 7.07 -6.34
C PRO A 43 -15.06 8.29 -5.41
N LEU A 44 -13.96 9.06 -5.44
CA LEU A 44 -13.73 10.22 -4.56
C LEU A 44 -13.71 11.60 -5.24
N LEU A 45 -13.71 11.67 -6.58
CA LEU A 45 -13.52 12.92 -7.33
C LEU A 45 -14.62 13.07 -8.37
N ALA A 46 -15.59 13.94 -8.10
CA ALA A 46 -16.71 14.18 -9.00
C ALA A 46 -16.23 14.66 -10.38
N GLY A 47 -16.83 14.11 -11.44
CA GLY A 47 -16.53 14.49 -12.83
C GLY A 47 -15.24 13.89 -13.41
N ARG A 48 -14.54 13.01 -12.68
CA ARG A 48 -13.39 12.25 -13.21
C ARG A 48 -13.76 10.79 -13.47
N GLN A 49 -13.07 10.15 -14.41
CA GLN A 49 -13.18 8.70 -14.60
C GLN A 49 -12.27 7.97 -13.61
N ALA A 50 -12.66 6.78 -13.18
CA ALA A 50 -11.82 5.94 -12.34
C ALA A 50 -10.64 5.37 -13.15
N HIS A 51 -9.46 5.30 -12.54
CA HIS A 51 -8.36 4.53 -13.11
C HIS A 51 -8.68 3.03 -13.09
N ARG A 52 -8.07 2.27 -13.99
CA ARG A 52 -8.15 0.81 -13.95
C ARG A 52 -7.20 0.27 -12.88
N TRP A 53 -7.71 -0.62 -12.03
CA TRP A 53 -6.94 -1.28 -10.99
C TRP A 53 -7.04 -2.79 -11.14
N GLN A 54 -5.93 -3.48 -10.87
CA GLN A 54 -5.88 -4.93 -10.75
C GLN A 54 -5.50 -5.30 -9.31
N SER A 55 -6.29 -6.18 -8.70
CA SER A 55 -5.94 -6.78 -7.41
C SER A 55 -4.83 -7.82 -7.58
N LEU A 56 -3.87 -7.81 -6.66
CA LEU A 56 -2.80 -8.78 -6.56
C LEU A 56 -3.16 -9.81 -5.49
N ALA A 57 -3.05 -11.10 -5.81
CA ALA A 57 -3.30 -12.17 -4.84
C ALA A 57 -2.18 -12.20 -3.80
N LEU A 58 -2.52 -11.92 -2.54
CA LEU A 58 -1.61 -12.00 -1.40
C LEU A 58 -1.99 -13.17 -0.47
N PRO A 59 -1.02 -13.88 0.12
CA PRO A 59 -1.28 -14.87 1.17
C PRO A 59 -1.94 -14.19 2.37
N ASP A 60 -2.89 -14.88 3.02
CA ASP A 60 -3.54 -14.44 4.26
C ASP A 60 -4.18 -13.03 4.21
N HIS A 61 -4.64 -12.59 3.02
CA HIS A 61 -5.22 -11.25 2.81
C HIS A 61 -6.57 -11.01 3.50
N ASP A 62 -7.37 -12.05 3.70
CA ASP A 62 -8.72 -11.99 4.30
C ASP A 62 -8.81 -12.83 5.58
N PRO A 63 -8.33 -12.31 6.73
CA PRO A 63 -8.52 -12.98 7.99
C PRO A 63 -10.00 -12.95 8.40
N PRO A 64 -10.52 -13.98 9.09
CA PRO A 64 -11.91 -14.01 9.54
C PRO A 64 -12.32 -12.74 10.29
N GLY A 65 -13.43 -12.12 9.90
CA GLY A 65 -13.95 -10.90 10.51
C GLY A 65 -13.48 -9.59 9.89
N HIS A 66 -12.62 -9.62 8.87
CA HIS A 66 -12.24 -8.44 8.08
C HIS A 66 -13.25 -8.17 6.97
N GLN A 67 -13.35 -6.91 6.55
CA GLN A 67 -14.18 -6.48 5.43
C GLN A 67 -13.37 -6.39 4.14
N ASP A 68 -14.03 -6.67 3.02
CA ASP A 68 -13.44 -6.47 1.70
C ASP A 68 -13.05 -5.00 1.48
N PHE A 69 -11.90 -4.78 0.83
CA PHE A 69 -11.50 -3.44 0.39
C PHE A 69 -12.02 -3.15 -1.02
N ASP A 70 -13.29 -2.75 -1.10
CA ASP A 70 -13.99 -2.44 -2.35
C ASP A 70 -14.25 -0.94 -2.58
N ILE A 71 -15.02 -0.60 -3.61
CA ILE A 71 -15.36 0.81 -3.91
C ILE A 71 -16.20 1.47 -2.80
N GLN A 72 -17.07 0.72 -2.10
CA GLN A 72 -17.83 1.26 -0.98
C GLN A 72 -16.92 1.54 0.21
N ALA A 73 -15.95 0.65 0.49
CA ALA A 73 -14.92 0.89 1.48
C ALA A 73 -14.14 2.18 1.18
N VAL A 74 -13.68 2.35 -0.06
CA VAL A 74 -12.96 3.57 -0.50
C VAL A 74 -13.79 4.83 -0.29
N GLN A 75 -15.09 4.80 -0.62
CA GLN A 75 -16.00 5.94 -0.42
C GLN A 75 -16.27 6.25 1.05
N GLY A 76 -16.17 5.25 1.93
CA GLY A 76 -16.29 5.42 3.38
C GLY A 76 -15.05 6.00 4.06
N LEU A 77 -13.91 6.06 3.35
CA LEU A 77 -12.67 6.63 3.88
C LEU A 77 -12.77 8.15 4.01
N GLY A 78 -12.48 8.65 5.21
CA GLY A 78 -12.34 10.09 5.44
C GLY A 78 -10.96 10.57 5.01
N LEU A 79 -10.84 11.00 3.75
CA LEU A 79 -9.66 11.69 3.22
C LEU A 79 -10.00 13.16 2.91
N SER A 80 -9.01 14.05 3.05
CA SER A 80 -9.18 15.44 2.63
C SER A 80 -9.35 15.51 1.11
N PRO A 81 -10.39 16.21 0.57
CA PRO A 81 -10.57 16.36 -0.86
C PRO A 81 -9.36 16.97 -1.58
N SER A 82 -8.64 17.88 -0.93
CA SER A 82 -7.41 18.48 -1.48
C SER A 82 -6.29 17.45 -1.60
N PHE A 83 -6.17 16.53 -0.65
CA PHE A 83 -5.19 15.45 -0.72
C PHE A 83 -5.54 14.44 -1.82
N VAL A 84 -6.82 14.08 -1.96
CA VAL A 84 -7.27 13.19 -3.05
C VAL A 84 -6.93 13.79 -4.42
N ALA A 85 -7.13 15.09 -4.62
CA ALA A 85 -6.77 15.74 -5.88
C ALA A 85 -5.26 15.71 -6.16
N LEU A 86 -4.41 15.90 -5.13
CA LEU A 86 -2.95 15.80 -5.26
C LEU A 86 -2.50 14.36 -5.52
N LEU A 87 -3.09 13.39 -4.81
CA LEU A 87 -2.83 11.97 -5.00
C LEU A 87 -3.13 11.57 -6.44
N ASP A 88 -4.34 11.88 -6.93
CA ASP A 88 -4.76 11.52 -8.28
C ASP A 88 -3.87 12.15 -9.36
N ALA A 89 -3.36 13.37 -9.15
CA ALA A 89 -2.40 13.99 -10.05
C ALA A 89 -1.01 13.33 -10.04
N ALA A 90 -0.66 12.61 -8.97
CA ALA A 90 0.60 11.89 -8.84
C ALA A 90 0.54 10.45 -9.36
N LEU A 91 -0.67 9.88 -9.49
CA LEU A 91 -0.88 8.51 -9.95
C LEU A 91 -0.46 8.33 -11.41
N MET A 92 0.16 7.20 -11.70
CA MET A 92 0.49 6.74 -13.05
C MET A 92 0.39 5.22 -13.15
N PRO A 93 0.20 4.66 -14.37
CA PRO A 93 0.25 3.22 -14.57
C PRO A 93 1.51 2.60 -13.93
N GLY A 94 1.32 1.47 -13.25
CA GLY A 94 2.34 0.83 -12.43
C GLY A 94 2.42 1.33 -10.99
N THR A 95 1.62 2.32 -10.58
CA THR A 95 1.50 2.70 -9.16
C THR A 95 0.88 1.55 -8.38
N THR A 96 1.50 1.19 -7.25
CA THR A 96 1.00 0.15 -6.35
C THR A 96 0.41 0.78 -5.09
N VAL A 97 -0.78 0.34 -4.72
CA VAL A 97 -1.42 0.65 -3.43
C VAL A 97 -1.38 -0.61 -2.59
N VAL A 98 -0.96 -0.46 -1.33
CA VAL A 98 -1.03 -1.51 -0.31
C VAL A 98 -1.92 -1.01 0.81
N VAL A 99 -2.88 -1.84 1.20
CA VAL A 99 -3.79 -1.63 2.34
C VAL A 99 -3.40 -2.65 3.39
N THR A 100 -3.22 -2.20 4.63
CA THR A 100 -2.87 -3.08 5.75
C THR A 100 -3.43 -2.50 7.05
N ASP A 101 -3.79 -3.36 7.98
CA ASP A 101 -4.12 -2.98 9.36
C ASP A 101 -2.88 -2.78 10.24
N GLU A 102 -1.68 -3.11 9.72
CA GLU A 102 -0.41 -2.87 10.40
C GLU A 102 -0.09 -1.38 10.50
N ALA A 103 0.65 -1.02 11.55
CA ALA A 103 1.06 0.36 11.72
C ALA A 103 2.20 0.73 10.75
N LEU A 104 2.07 1.85 10.03
CA LEU A 104 3.05 2.29 9.02
C LEU A 104 4.33 2.88 9.63
N GLY A 105 4.33 3.12 10.95
CA GLY A 105 5.45 3.75 11.66
C GLY A 105 5.63 5.23 11.31
N ALA A 106 6.34 5.96 12.19
CA ALA A 106 6.84 7.28 11.84
C ALA A 106 7.97 7.08 10.83
N GLY A 107 7.90 7.74 9.67
CA GLY A 107 8.87 7.63 8.59
C GLY A 107 10.30 7.95 9.05
N LYS A 108 10.98 6.95 9.58
CA LYS A 108 12.42 6.80 9.58
C LYS A 108 12.63 5.60 8.69
N ALA A 109 13.07 5.84 7.46
CA ALA A 109 13.71 4.80 6.68
C ALA A 109 14.99 4.39 7.43
N GLU A 110 14.84 3.60 8.49
CA GLU A 110 15.90 2.67 8.85
C GLU A 110 15.87 1.64 7.73
N VAL A 111 16.88 1.73 6.88
CA VAL A 111 17.14 0.79 5.79
C VAL A 111 16.95 -0.62 6.35
N PRO A 112 15.85 -1.34 6.02
CA PRO A 112 15.66 -2.67 6.56
C PRO A 112 16.65 -3.56 5.82
N ALA A 113 17.59 -4.10 6.59
CA ALA A 113 18.49 -5.20 6.24
C ALA A 113 18.89 -5.29 4.76
N LEU A 114 20.05 -4.73 4.43
CA LEU A 114 20.87 -5.24 3.34
C LEU A 114 20.83 -6.77 3.40
N LEU A 115 20.40 -7.44 2.32
CA LEU A 115 20.41 -8.89 2.20
C LEU A 115 21.84 -9.37 2.53
N ARG A 116 22.08 -9.81 3.76
CA ARG A 116 23.35 -10.44 4.13
C ARG A 116 23.26 -11.87 3.67
N THR A 117 23.78 -12.15 2.48
CA THR A 117 24.31 -13.47 2.16
C THR A 117 25.58 -13.66 2.97
N ASP A 118 25.43 -13.90 4.28
CA ASP A 118 26.48 -14.58 5.03
C ASP A 118 26.09 -16.05 5.07
N GLU A 119 26.30 -16.70 3.92
CA GLU A 119 26.56 -18.14 3.90
C GLU A 119 27.92 -18.32 4.60
N ALA A 120 27.89 -18.43 5.93
CA ALA A 120 29.01 -18.94 6.68
C ALA A 120 29.12 -20.44 6.39
N ALA A 121 29.56 -20.79 5.19
CA ALA A 121 30.26 -22.04 4.96
C ALA A 121 31.50 -21.98 5.86
N ASN A 122 31.46 -22.73 6.96
CA ASN A 122 32.63 -23.04 7.77
C ASN A 122 33.36 -24.21 7.09
N PRO A 123 34.45 -24.02 6.33
CA PRO A 123 35.33 -25.13 6.04
C PRO A 123 36.10 -25.45 7.33
N ASP A 124 35.86 -26.63 7.89
CA ASP A 124 36.73 -27.20 8.93
C ASP A 124 38.20 -27.13 8.45
N PRO A 125 39.12 -26.49 9.20
CA PRO A 125 40.53 -26.61 8.89
C PRO A 125 40.99 -28.03 9.23
N LEU A 126 41.48 -28.74 8.21
CA LEU A 126 42.17 -30.03 8.34
C LEU A 126 43.26 -29.96 9.43
N PRO A 127 43.40 -30.97 10.30
CA PRO A 127 44.51 -31.04 11.23
C PRO A 127 45.80 -31.42 10.48
N SER A 128 46.92 -30.75 10.78
CA SER A 128 48.28 -31.18 10.41
C SER A 128 49.32 -30.50 11.32
N PRO A 129 50.53 -31.07 11.54
CA PRO A 129 51.03 -32.42 11.23
C PRO A 129 51.11 -33.37 12.46
#